data_AF-A0A8B6XJ86-F1
#
_entry.id   AF-A0A8B6XJ86-F1
#
_cell.length_a   1.000
_cell.length_b   1.000
_cell.length_c   1.000
_cell.angle_alpha   90.00
_cell.angle_beta   90.00
_cell.angle_gamma   90.00
#
_symmetry.space_group_name_H-M   'P 1'
#
loop_
_entity.id
_entity.type
_entity.pdbx_description
1 polymer ?
#
loop_
_entity_poly.entity_id
_entity_poly.type
_entity_poly.pdbx_seq_one_letter_code
_entity_poly.pdbx_strand_id
1 'polypeptide(L)'
;MPLMLLLLALIQLSFVDSTCLYIKTIYPKAKSGMYEIWLPSGNHRVFCDMLTNGGGYTFISREMVAKMEPNDIHYLFTKKQDVLLKILKLDGTQPYTILKSPYLDVQLNGYNQFTAPVNNGMKPYIHLGTLRAVDSKAGNIEGFYSNDKYIYFRNCDGNPNNHFIFFPNLDGKAPSSYLAGNLVYEQQGVAVDWRKTALLPVGNINIPQNFFMLTEMHYGGCGTYTSSDRWPKSSSPAKGVAIGVR
;
A
#
# COMPACT_ATOMS: atom_id res chain seq x y z
N MET A 1 -15.47 23.62 -51.05
CA MET A 1 -14.26 24.24 -50.42
C MET A 1 -14.54 25.72 -50.24
N PRO A 2 -14.18 26.36 -49.11
CA PRO A 2 -13.37 25.85 -47.99
C PRO A 2 -14.26 25.49 -46.79
N LEU A 3 -14.07 24.37 -46.07
CA LEU A 3 -12.85 23.84 -45.47
C LEU A 3 -12.16 24.85 -44.53
N MET A 4 -12.92 25.47 -43.62
CA MET A 4 -12.34 26.23 -42.51
C MET A 4 -13.24 26.26 -41.26
N LEU A 5 -13.95 25.16 -41.00
CA LEU A 5 -14.59 24.89 -39.70
C LEU A 5 -14.06 23.58 -39.09
N LEU A 6 -12.79 23.29 -39.37
CA LEU A 6 -12.11 22.07 -38.97
C LEU A 6 -10.80 22.40 -38.26
N LEU A 7 -10.81 23.33 -37.29
CA LEU A 7 -9.62 23.53 -36.45
C LEU A 7 -9.86 24.23 -35.10
N LEU A 8 -11.10 24.25 -34.60
CA LEU A 8 -11.41 24.78 -33.26
C LEU A 8 -12.38 23.87 -32.48
N ALA A 9 -12.42 22.58 -32.80
CA ALA A 9 -12.59 21.59 -31.75
C ALA A 9 -11.26 21.54 -30.99
N LEU A 10 -10.99 22.61 -30.24
CA LEU A 10 -10.24 22.55 -29.01
C LEU A 10 -10.98 21.53 -28.16
N ILE A 11 -10.68 20.25 -28.40
CA ILE A 11 -10.73 19.24 -27.38
C ILE A 11 -9.70 19.74 -26.38
N GLN A 12 -10.12 20.69 -25.52
CA GLN A 12 -9.76 20.60 -24.13
C GLN A 12 -10.20 19.20 -23.73
N LEU A 13 -9.32 18.23 -23.94
CA LEU A 13 -9.33 17.00 -23.18
C LEU A 13 -9.22 17.55 -21.77
N SER A 14 -10.37 17.71 -21.12
CA SER A 14 -10.43 17.71 -19.68
C SER A 14 -9.52 16.56 -19.28
N PHE A 15 -8.46 16.88 -18.55
CA PHE A 15 -7.55 15.89 -17.99
C PHE A 15 -8.41 14.96 -17.14
N VAL A 16 -8.92 13.88 -17.74
CA VAL A 16 -9.64 12.87 -16.99
C VAL A 16 -8.57 12.10 -16.24
N ASP A 17 -8.56 12.24 -14.91
CA ASP A 17 -7.66 11.52 -14.03
C ASP A 17 -7.70 10.02 -14.37
N SER A 18 -6.67 9.54 -15.06
CA SER A 18 -6.73 8.24 -15.72
C SER A 18 -6.15 7.16 -14.82
N THR A 19 -6.80 6.86 -13.70
CA THR A 19 -6.32 5.81 -12.77
C THR A 19 -6.46 4.40 -13.36
N CYS A 20 -5.79 3.40 -12.77
CA CYS A 20 -5.98 2.00 -13.18
C CYS A 20 -7.43 1.54 -13.05
N LEU A 21 -8.18 2.05 -12.06
CA LEU A 21 -9.60 1.76 -11.90
C LEU A 21 -10.44 2.36 -13.03
N TYR A 22 -10.15 3.60 -13.42
CA TYR A 22 -10.80 4.25 -14.56
C TYR A 22 -10.54 3.47 -15.86
N ILE A 23 -9.27 3.12 -16.13
CA ILE A 23 -8.87 2.32 -17.30
C ILE A 23 -9.59 0.97 -17.30
N LYS A 24 -9.64 0.27 -16.16
CA LYS A 24 -10.34 -1.02 -16.03
C LYS A 24 -11.84 -0.90 -16.31
N THR A 25 -12.44 0.23 -15.94
CA THR A 25 -13.88 0.48 -16.12
C THR A 25 -14.23 0.65 -17.59
N ILE A 26 -13.43 1.43 -18.33
CA ILE A 26 -13.67 1.70 -19.76
C ILE A 26 -13.18 0.56 -20.64
N TYR A 27 -12.11 -0.12 -20.23
CA TYR A 27 -11.54 -1.26 -20.92
C TYR A 27 -11.54 -2.49 -19.99
N PRO A 28 -12.69 -3.19 -19.79
CA PRO A 28 -12.79 -4.33 -18.88
C PRO A 28 -11.79 -5.46 -19.18
N LYS A 29 -11.30 -5.57 -20.42
CA LYS A 29 -10.32 -6.56 -20.88
C LYS A 29 -8.86 -6.06 -20.80
N ALA A 30 -8.61 -4.88 -20.24
CA ALA A 30 -7.26 -4.38 -20.00
C ALA A 30 -6.43 -5.41 -19.23
N LYS A 31 -5.18 -5.59 -19.62
CA LYS A 31 -4.25 -6.56 -19.03
C LYS A 31 -3.43 -5.88 -17.94
N SER A 32 -2.97 -6.65 -16.96
CA SER A 32 -2.01 -6.11 -15.98
C SER A 32 -0.71 -5.71 -16.66
N GLY A 33 -0.07 -4.64 -16.20
CA GLY A 33 1.16 -4.12 -16.81
C GLY A 33 1.49 -2.70 -16.39
N MET A 34 2.49 -2.10 -17.05
CA MET A 34 2.85 -0.70 -16.83
C MET A 34 1.93 0.22 -17.63
N TYR A 35 1.45 1.28 -17.00
CA TYR A 35 0.60 2.32 -17.58
C TYR A 35 1.12 3.70 -17.23
N GLU A 36 0.67 4.70 -17.97
CA GLU A 36 0.78 6.10 -17.62
C GLU A 36 -0.57 6.61 -17.13
N ILE A 37 -0.57 7.33 -16.02
CA ILE A 37 -1.77 7.91 -15.42
C ILE A 37 -1.55 9.38 -15.13
N TRP A 38 -2.60 10.17 -15.22
CA TRP A 38 -2.57 11.58 -14.87
C TRP A 38 -3.20 11.81 -13.50
N LEU A 39 -2.46 12.53 -12.66
CA LEU A 39 -2.89 13.07 -11.38
C LEU A 39 -2.68 14.59 -11.41
N PRO A 40 -3.23 15.36 -10.46
CA PRO A 40 -2.99 16.81 -10.38
C PRO A 40 -1.51 17.21 -10.40
N SER A 41 -0.62 16.41 -9.79
CA SER A 41 0.84 16.65 -9.82
C SER A 41 1.52 16.29 -11.15
N GLY A 42 0.80 15.70 -12.10
CA GLY A 42 1.29 15.39 -13.44
C GLY A 42 1.15 13.91 -13.85
N ASN A 43 1.95 13.52 -14.84
CA ASN A 43 1.95 12.16 -15.38
C ASN A 43 2.83 11.23 -14.52
N HIS A 44 2.31 10.06 -14.18
CA HIS A 44 2.97 9.04 -13.37
C HIS A 44 2.94 7.69 -14.06
N ARG A 45 4.10 7.02 -14.07
CA ARG A 45 4.21 5.64 -14.55
C ARG A 45 3.92 4.67 -13.42
N VAL A 46 2.88 3.85 -13.59
CA VAL A 46 2.36 2.93 -12.55
C VAL A 46 2.28 1.52 -13.08
N PHE A 47 2.21 0.54 -12.17
CA PHE A 47 1.79 -0.81 -12.54
C PHE A 47 0.31 -0.97 -12.20
N CYS A 48 -0.51 -1.29 -13.20
CA CYS A 48 -1.91 -1.64 -12.99
C CYS A 48 -2.08 -3.15 -12.83
N ASP A 49 -2.65 -3.59 -11.72
CA ASP A 49 -3.18 -4.96 -11.63
C ASP A 49 -4.65 -4.95 -12.06
N MET A 50 -4.90 -5.53 -13.23
CA MET A 50 -6.21 -5.58 -13.89
C MET A 50 -6.93 -6.92 -13.68
N LEU A 51 -6.39 -7.84 -12.88
CA LEU A 51 -6.89 -9.21 -12.73
C LEU A 51 -7.29 -9.52 -11.29
N THR A 52 -6.42 -9.23 -10.33
CA THR A 52 -6.62 -9.62 -8.93
C THR A 52 -7.86 -8.94 -8.37
N ASN A 53 -8.79 -9.70 -7.78
CA ASN A 53 -9.99 -9.18 -7.12
C ASN A 53 -10.80 -8.17 -7.95
N GLY A 54 -10.98 -8.47 -9.24
CA GLY A 54 -11.69 -7.60 -10.20
C GLY A 54 -10.82 -6.53 -10.86
N GLY A 55 -9.57 -6.36 -10.43
CA GLY A 55 -8.58 -5.46 -11.02
C GLY A 55 -8.80 -3.98 -10.70
N GLY A 56 -8.06 -3.14 -11.43
CA GLY A 56 -8.09 -1.68 -11.30
C GLY A 56 -7.17 -1.13 -10.20
N TYR A 57 -6.29 -1.95 -9.62
CA TYR A 57 -5.35 -1.48 -8.60
C TYR A 57 -4.18 -0.73 -9.25
N THR A 58 -3.91 0.47 -8.74
CA THR A 58 -2.75 1.29 -9.07
C THR A 58 -1.65 1.02 -8.04
N PHE A 59 -0.60 0.31 -8.45
CA PHE A 59 0.60 0.18 -7.62
C PHE A 59 1.43 1.45 -7.68
N ILE A 60 1.89 1.90 -6.50
CA ILE A 60 2.64 3.13 -6.34
C ILE A 60 4.13 2.79 -6.22
N SER A 61 4.96 3.35 -7.11
CA SER A 61 6.41 3.11 -7.13
C SER A 61 7.15 4.05 -6.18
N ARG A 62 8.40 3.70 -5.82
CA ARG A 62 9.29 4.58 -5.05
C ARG A 62 9.44 5.97 -5.67
N GLU A 63 9.57 6.02 -6.99
CA GLU A 63 9.70 7.26 -7.76
C GLU A 63 8.41 8.08 -7.76
N MET A 64 7.26 7.43 -7.82
CA MET A 64 5.96 8.10 -7.77
C MET A 64 5.73 8.75 -6.41
N VAL A 65 6.07 8.08 -5.30
CA VAL A 65 5.98 8.67 -3.96
C VAL A 65 6.81 9.95 -3.83
N ALA A 66 7.94 10.06 -4.56
CA ALA A 66 8.78 11.25 -4.57
C ALA A 66 8.16 12.44 -5.32
N LYS A 67 7.23 12.19 -6.24
CA LYS A 67 6.66 13.18 -7.17
C LYS A 67 5.22 13.56 -6.87
N MET A 68 4.49 12.70 -6.15
CA MET A 68 3.11 12.97 -5.78
C MET A 68 3.03 14.08 -4.74
N GLU A 69 2.00 14.91 -4.89
CA GLU A 69 1.53 15.81 -3.85
C GLU A 69 0.58 15.06 -2.90
N PRO A 70 0.44 15.48 -1.63
CA PRO A 70 -0.38 14.76 -0.65
C PRO A 70 -1.82 14.47 -1.10
N ASN A 71 -2.43 15.39 -1.85
CA ASN A 71 -3.81 15.25 -2.32
C ASN A 71 -3.98 14.21 -3.45
N ASP A 72 -2.92 13.87 -4.18
CA ASP A 72 -2.99 12.92 -5.30
C ASP A 72 -3.47 11.54 -4.84
N ILE A 73 -3.13 11.15 -3.61
CA ILE A 73 -3.51 9.85 -3.04
C ILE A 73 -5.03 9.66 -3.00
N HIS A 74 -5.79 10.75 -2.87
CA HIS A 74 -7.25 10.73 -2.83
C HIS A 74 -7.88 10.44 -4.20
N TYR A 75 -7.18 10.78 -5.28
CA TYR A 75 -7.59 10.41 -6.65
C TYR A 75 -7.31 8.95 -6.94
N LEU A 76 -6.30 8.36 -6.29
CA LEU A 76 -5.94 6.95 -6.44
C LEU A 76 -6.77 6.00 -5.58
N PHE A 77 -7.18 6.42 -4.39
CA PHE A 77 -7.86 5.57 -3.41
C PHE A 77 -9.34 5.95 -3.27
N THR A 78 -10.10 5.69 -4.33
CA THR A 78 -11.52 6.09 -4.45
C THR A 78 -12.49 5.05 -3.90
N LYS A 79 -12.20 3.75 -4.10
CA LYS A 79 -13.11 2.68 -3.71
C LYS A 79 -13.02 2.33 -2.22
N LYS A 80 -11.91 2.64 -1.55
CA LYS A 80 -11.65 2.53 -0.09
C LYS A 80 -12.08 1.23 0.63
N GLN A 81 -12.44 0.19 -0.11
CA GLN A 81 -12.95 -1.08 0.43
C GLN A 81 -11.84 -2.10 0.66
N ASP A 82 -10.77 -2.00 -0.13
CA ASP A 82 -9.64 -2.91 -0.06
C ASP A 82 -8.35 -2.26 -0.57
N VAL A 83 -7.22 -2.84 -0.14
CA VAL A 83 -5.89 -2.52 -0.63
C VAL A 83 -5.21 -3.82 -1.04
N LEU A 84 -4.55 -3.82 -2.18
CA LEU A 84 -3.78 -4.96 -2.66
C LEU A 84 -2.31 -4.76 -2.28
N LEU A 85 -1.76 -5.67 -1.47
CA LEU A 85 -0.36 -5.65 -1.08
C LEU A 85 0.37 -6.81 -1.75
N LYS A 86 1.48 -6.54 -2.46
CA LYS A 86 2.40 -7.58 -2.94
C LYS A 86 3.61 -7.66 -2.02
N ILE A 87 4.00 -8.87 -1.65
CA ILE A 87 5.11 -9.12 -0.71
C ILE A 87 6.29 -9.66 -1.52
N LEU A 88 7.43 -8.98 -1.49
CA LEU A 88 8.65 -9.51 -2.13
C LEU A 88 9.29 -10.56 -1.21
N LYS A 89 9.29 -11.82 -1.64
CA LYS A 89 9.93 -12.93 -0.91
C LYS A 89 11.43 -13.00 -1.20
N LEU A 90 12.15 -13.80 -0.41
CA LEU A 90 13.60 -13.93 -0.56
C LEU A 90 14.00 -14.53 -1.90
N ASP A 91 13.23 -15.50 -2.38
CA ASP A 91 13.36 -16.19 -3.67
C ASP A 91 12.91 -15.33 -4.88
N GLY A 92 12.43 -14.11 -4.64
CA GLY A 92 11.96 -13.19 -5.68
C GLY A 92 10.50 -13.38 -6.09
N THR A 93 9.77 -14.36 -5.52
CA THR A 93 8.33 -14.48 -5.72
C THR A 93 7.59 -13.30 -5.08
N GLN A 94 6.41 -12.99 -5.63
CA GLN A 94 5.64 -11.80 -5.26
C GLN A 94 4.18 -12.11 -4.90
N PRO A 95 3.93 -13.04 -3.95
CA PRO A 95 2.57 -13.35 -3.52
C PRO A 95 1.87 -12.10 -2.96
N TYR A 96 0.55 -12.13 -2.97
CA TYR A 96 -0.27 -10.96 -2.62
C TYR A 96 -1.21 -11.23 -1.45
N THR A 97 -1.60 -10.14 -0.79
CA THR A 97 -2.72 -10.11 0.14
C THR A 97 -3.69 -9.01 -0.21
N ILE A 98 -4.99 -9.30 -0.17
CA ILE A 98 -6.05 -8.30 -0.20
C ILE A 98 -6.39 -7.95 1.24
N LEU A 99 -6.08 -6.73 1.64
CA LEU A 99 -6.39 -6.19 2.94
C LEU A 99 -7.78 -5.54 2.91
N LYS A 100 -8.65 -5.90 3.86
CA LYS A 100 -9.97 -5.28 4.08
C LYS A 100 -10.14 -4.92 5.55
N SER A 101 -10.82 -3.82 5.82
CA SER A 101 -11.18 -3.40 7.17
C SER A 101 -12.41 -2.49 7.15
N PRO A 102 -13.20 -2.38 8.24
CA PRO A 102 -14.29 -1.41 8.34
C PRO A 102 -13.84 0.04 8.09
N TYR A 103 -12.55 0.33 8.30
CA TYR A 103 -11.94 1.61 7.99
C TYR A 103 -10.62 1.39 7.26
N LEU A 104 -10.47 2.05 6.11
CA LEU A 104 -9.20 2.16 5.41
C LEU A 104 -8.94 3.62 5.05
N ASP A 105 -7.72 4.05 5.31
CA ASP A 105 -7.27 5.38 4.92
C ASP A 105 -5.83 5.34 4.46
N VAL A 106 -5.57 6.02 3.34
CA VAL A 106 -4.24 6.10 2.74
C VAL A 106 -3.85 7.56 2.65
N GLN A 107 -2.74 7.90 3.30
CA GLN A 107 -2.19 9.25 3.36
C GLN A 107 -0.77 9.24 2.81
N LEU A 108 -0.36 10.34 2.18
CA LEU A 108 1.04 10.59 1.82
C LEU A 108 1.64 11.56 2.85
N ASN A 109 2.72 11.16 3.52
CA ASN A 109 3.43 11.91 4.56
C ASN A 109 2.59 12.32 5.80
N GLY A 110 1.33 11.94 5.85
CA GLY A 110 0.41 12.12 6.97
C GLY A 110 0.27 10.85 7.79
N TYR A 111 -0.08 11.02 9.06
CA TYR A 111 -0.37 9.94 10.01
C TYR A 111 -1.54 10.35 10.92
N ASN A 112 -2.49 11.13 10.38
CA ASN A 112 -3.60 11.67 11.18
C ASN A 112 -4.34 10.52 11.86
N GLN A 113 -4.59 10.67 13.17
CA GLN A 113 -5.20 9.66 14.05
C GLN A 113 -4.28 8.48 14.43
N PHE A 114 -2.99 8.52 14.15
CA PHE A 114 -2.04 7.47 14.51
C PHE A 114 -0.78 8.05 15.15
N THR A 115 0.09 7.21 15.72
CA THR A 115 1.42 7.67 16.10
C THR A 115 2.28 7.87 14.86
N ALA A 116 3.26 8.76 14.96
CA ALA A 116 4.26 8.92 13.90
C ALA A 116 5.01 7.58 13.68
N PRO A 117 5.42 7.28 12.42
CA PRO A 117 6.25 6.12 12.14
C PRO A 117 7.59 6.19 12.89
N VAL A 118 8.17 5.03 13.22
CA VAL A 118 9.48 5.01 13.90
C VAL A 118 10.58 5.52 12.96
N ASN A 119 10.52 5.15 11.68
CA ASN A 119 11.40 5.66 10.64
C ASN A 119 10.89 6.96 9.99
N ASN A 120 10.18 7.84 10.71
CA ASN A 120 9.63 9.10 10.17
C ASN A 120 10.68 10.03 9.51
N GLY A 121 11.97 9.89 9.84
CA GLY A 121 13.06 10.58 9.16
C GLY A 121 13.33 10.13 7.71
N MET A 122 12.69 9.06 7.24
CA MET A 122 12.81 8.51 5.88
C MET A 122 11.73 9.02 4.91
N LYS A 123 11.11 10.17 5.20
CA LYS A 123 10.15 10.81 4.28
C LYS A 123 10.73 10.91 2.85
N PRO A 124 9.88 10.83 1.81
CA PRO A 124 8.43 10.67 1.91
C PRO A 124 7.98 9.24 2.27
N TYR A 125 6.73 9.02 2.67
CA TYR A 125 6.14 7.70 2.89
C TYR A 125 4.63 7.67 2.65
N ILE A 126 4.11 6.46 2.38
CA ILE A 126 2.67 6.20 2.37
C ILE A 126 2.28 5.59 3.72
N HIS A 127 1.23 6.11 4.32
CA HIS A 127 0.60 5.58 5.52
C HIS A 127 -0.72 4.90 5.15
N LEU A 128 -0.94 3.67 5.60
CA LEU A 128 -2.19 2.92 5.45
C LEU A 128 -2.76 2.61 6.83
N GLY A 129 -3.81 3.31 7.23
CA GLY A 129 -4.57 3.03 8.45
C GLY A 129 -5.63 1.96 8.23
N THR A 130 -5.80 1.05 9.19
CA THR A 130 -6.78 -0.06 9.15
C THR A 130 -7.84 0.02 10.24
N LEU A 131 -7.76 0.96 11.17
CA LEU A 131 -8.80 1.24 12.16
C LEU A 131 -8.66 2.70 12.60
N ARG A 132 -9.76 3.40 12.93
CA ARG A 132 -9.65 4.76 13.47
C ARG A 132 -9.19 4.70 14.92
N ALA A 133 -8.36 5.66 15.36
CA ALA A 133 -7.94 5.73 16.77
C ALA A 133 -9.09 5.72 17.76
N VAL A 134 -10.19 6.41 17.42
CA VAL A 134 -11.37 6.53 18.29
C VAL A 134 -12.09 5.19 18.53
N ASP A 135 -11.88 4.21 17.65
CA ASP A 135 -12.46 2.88 17.76
C ASP A 135 -11.55 1.91 18.54
N SER A 136 -10.28 2.28 18.73
CA SER A 136 -9.27 1.48 19.41
C SER A 136 -9.35 1.66 20.93
N LYS A 137 -9.41 0.56 21.69
CA LYS A 137 -9.60 0.60 23.15
C LYS A 137 -8.87 -0.54 23.86
N ALA A 138 -8.40 -0.25 25.07
CA ALA A 138 -7.80 -1.26 25.95
C ALA A 138 -8.79 -2.43 26.20
N GLY A 139 -8.28 -3.64 26.12
CA GLY A 139 -9.04 -4.89 26.24
C GLY A 139 -9.64 -5.42 24.93
N ASN A 140 -9.80 -4.60 23.89
CA ASN A 140 -10.44 -5.01 22.64
C ASN A 140 -9.61 -6.02 21.85
N ILE A 141 -10.31 -6.82 21.04
CA ILE A 141 -9.72 -7.56 19.94
C ILE A 141 -9.85 -6.70 18.68
N GLU A 142 -8.73 -6.30 18.13
CA GLU A 142 -8.62 -5.42 16.97
C GLU A 142 -7.91 -6.18 15.84
N GLY A 143 -8.02 -5.70 14.60
CA GLY A 143 -7.48 -6.43 13.46
C GLY A 143 -8.00 -5.97 12.11
N PHE A 144 -7.70 -6.77 11.10
CA PHE A 144 -8.09 -6.56 9.71
C PHE A 144 -8.21 -7.92 9.00
N TYR A 145 -8.91 -7.95 7.88
CA TYR A 145 -8.98 -9.14 7.04
C TYR A 145 -7.86 -9.14 6.01
N SER A 146 -7.32 -10.33 5.75
CA SER A 146 -6.30 -10.58 4.73
C SER A 146 -6.60 -11.88 3.99
N ASN A 147 -6.91 -11.79 2.69
CA ASN A 147 -7.34 -12.95 1.87
C ASN A 147 -8.38 -13.81 2.61
N ASP A 148 -9.43 -13.16 3.11
CA ASP A 148 -10.56 -13.74 3.87
C ASP A 148 -10.25 -14.28 5.28
N LYS A 149 -8.98 -14.23 5.73
CA LYS A 149 -8.62 -14.54 7.12
C LYS A 149 -8.59 -13.28 7.98
N TYR A 150 -9.28 -13.30 9.12
CA TYR A 150 -9.17 -12.23 10.11
C TYR A 150 -7.84 -12.36 10.87
N ILE A 151 -7.00 -11.33 10.75
CA ILE A 151 -5.74 -11.16 11.48
C ILE A 151 -6.02 -10.22 12.63
N TYR A 152 -5.76 -10.69 13.86
CA TYR A 152 -6.17 -9.97 15.05
C TYR A 152 -5.10 -9.94 16.13
N PHE A 153 -5.27 -9.03 17.08
CA PHE A 153 -4.49 -8.90 18.29
C PHE A 153 -5.34 -8.34 19.42
N ARG A 154 -4.86 -8.47 20.65
CA ARG A 154 -5.45 -7.79 21.80
C ARG A 154 -4.78 -6.44 21.99
N ASN A 155 -5.55 -5.36 21.97
CA ASN A 155 -5.06 -4.07 22.41
C ASN A 155 -5.05 -4.06 23.94
N CYS A 156 -3.89 -4.29 24.57
CA CYS A 156 -3.82 -4.46 26.01
C CYS A 156 -3.57 -3.16 26.79
N ASP A 157 -3.22 -2.06 26.13
CA ASP A 157 -2.86 -0.79 26.76
C ASP A 157 -3.65 0.43 26.22
N GLY A 158 -4.52 0.24 25.22
CA GLY A 158 -5.29 1.31 24.60
C GLY A 158 -4.52 2.13 23.57
N ASN A 159 -3.33 1.69 23.16
CA ASN A 159 -2.59 2.34 22.08
C ASN A 159 -3.40 2.26 20.76
N PRO A 160 -3.62 3.39 20.06
CA PRO A 160 -4.52 3.44 18.91
C PRO A 160 -3.94 2.86 17.61
N ASN A 161 -2.67 2.46 17.60
CA ASN A 161 -1.98 2.07 16.37
C ASN A 161 -2.61 0.88 15.69
N ASN A 162 -2.92 1.06 14.40
CA ASN A 162 -3.52 0.07 13.52
C ASN A 162 -3.15 0.40 12.08
N HIS A 163 -1.87 0.30 11.70
CA HIS A 163 -1.41 0.81 10.42
C HIS A 163 -0.16 0.13 9.85
N PHE A 164 0.02 0.30 8.54
CA PHE A 164 1.24 0.02 7.78
C PHE A 164 1.87 1.33 7.29
N ILE A 165 3.18 1.36 7.18
CA ILE A 165 3.92 2.47 6.56
C ILE A 165 4.84 1.94 5.47
N PHE A 166 4.89 2.61 4.32
CA PHE A 166 5.71 2.23 3.17
C PHE A 166 6.69 3.36 2.85
N PHE A 167 7.98 3.09 3.04
CA PHE A 167 9.06 4.03 2.81
C PHE A 167 9.79 3.69 1.51
N PRO A 168 9.77 4.59 0.51
CA PRO A 168 10.69 4.54 -0.60
C PRO A 168 12.15 4.60 -0.17
N ASN A 169 12.45 5.29 0.94
CA ASN A 169 13.80 5.48 1.47
C ASN A 169 14.80 5.86 0.37
N LEU A 170 14.53 6.98 -0.32
CA LEU A 170 15.28 7.42 -1.51
C LEU A 170 16.74 7.75 -1.18
N ASP A 171 16.97 8.27 0.03
CA ASP A 171 18.31 8.63 0.53
C ASP A 171 19.12 7.44 1.06
N GLY A 172 18.55 6.22 1.06
CA GLY A 172 19.22 5.03 1.57
C GLY A 172 19.56 5.10 3.06
N LYS A 173 18.73 5.79 3.88
CA LYS A 173 18.93 5.89 5.33
C LYS A 173 18.84 4.51 5.97
N ALA A 174 19.64 4.29 7.00
CA ALA A 174 19.57 3.07 7.80
C ALA A 174 18.25 3.02 8.60
N PRO A 175 17.52 1.88 8.61
CA PRO A 175 16.39 1.68 9.49
C PRO A 175 16.76 1.81 10.97
N SER A 176 15.84 2.36 11.74
CA SER A 176 15.93 2.46 13.20
C SER A 176 16.17 1.10 13.85
N SER A 177 17.02 1.08 14.87
CA SER A 177 17.29 -0.10 15.70
C SER A 177 16.21 -0.36 16.76
N TYR A 178 15.13 0.41 16.78
CA TYR A 178 14.04 0.21 17.74
C TYR A 178 13.52 -1.23 17.66
N LEU A 179 13.53 -1.90 18.83
CA LEU A 179 13.18 -3.32 19.00
C LEU A 179 13.99 -4.30 18.14
N ALA A 180 15.14 -3.91 17.56
CA ALA A 180 15.96 -4.82 16.75
C ALA A 180 16.49 -6.04 17.54
N GLY A 181 16.64 -5.91 18.87
CA GLY A 181 17.00 -7.01 19.77
C GLY A 181 15.83 -7.90 20.22
N ASN A 182 14.59 -7.55 19.88
CA ASN A 182 13.39 -8.31 20.23
C ASN A 182 12.71 -8.83 18.97
N LEU A 183 13.04 -10.08 18.60
CA LEU A 183 12.58 -10.70 17.37
C LEU A 183 11.21 -11.40 17.49
N VAL A 184 10.48 -11.20 18.59
CA VAL A 184 9.18 -11.86 18.81
C VAL A 184 8.22 -11.57 17.66
N TYR A 185 8.18 -10.33 17.17
CA TYR A 185 7.27 -9.90 16.10
C TYR A 185 7.69 -10.39 14.71
N GLU A 186 8.95 -10.76 14.53
CA GLU A 186 9.44 -11.43 13.34
C GLU A 186 9.13 -12.93 13.38
N GLN A 187 8.92 -13.54 14.54
CA GLN A 187 8.65 -14.97 14.63
C GLN A 187 7.16 -15.31 14.72
N GLN A 188 6.33 -14.43 15.27
CA GLN A 188 4.90 -14.69 15.50
C GLN A 188 4.04 -13.42 15.53
N GLY A 189 2.72 -13.63 15.61
CA GLY A 189 1.72 -12.57 15.76
C GLY A 189 1.34 -11.90 14.44
N VAL A 190 0.69 -10.74 14.56
CA VAL A 190 0.00 -10.02 13.46
C VAL A 190 0.78 -9.98 12.17
N ALA A 191 2.06 -9.58 12.21
CA ALA A 191 2.87 -9.42 11.01
C ALA A 191 3.17 -10.75 10.30
N VAL A 192 3.50 -11.79 11.08
CA VAL A 192 3.77 -13.13 10.54
C VAL A 192 2.48 -13.77 10.03
N ASP A 193 1.41 -13.68 10.81
CA ASP A 193 0.12 -14.27 10.47
C ASP A 193 -0.45 -13.64 9.20
N TRP A 194 -0.32 -12.32 9.04
CA TRP A 194 -0.62 -11.61 7.80
C TRP A 194 0.22 -12.11 6.62
N ARG A 195 1.56 -12.17 6.74
CA ARG A 195 2.40 -12.63 5.62
C ARG A 195 2.14 -14.09 5.23
N LYS A 196 1.58 -14.91 6.13
CA LYS A 196 1.20 -16.32 5.88
C LYS A 196 -0.13 -16.46 5.13
N THR A 197 -0.96 -15.42 5.03
CA THR A 197 -2.20 -15.48 4.23
C THR A 197 -1.95 -15.28 2.74
N ALA A 198 -0.72 -14.93 2.35
CA ALA A 198 -0.41 -14.50 0.99
C ALA A 198 -0.71 -15.59 -0.04
N LEU A 199 -1.39 -15.20 -1.12
CA LEU A 199 -1.77 -16.07 -2.23
C LEU A 199 -0.81 -15.90 -3.39
N LEU A 200 -0.70 -16.92 -4.24
CA LEU A 200 0.16 -16.89 -5.43
C LEU A 200 -0.31 -15.81 -6.43
N PRO A 201 0.60 -15.15 -7.16
CA PRO A 201 0.25 -14.12 -8.13
C PRO A 201 -0.71 -14.61 -9.21
N VAL A 202 -1.72 -13.81 -9.55
CA VAL A 202 -2.59 -14.06 -10.71
C VAL A 202 -1.90 -13.61 -12.00
N GLY A 203 -1.95 -14.45 -13.04
CA GLY A 203 -1.50 -14.08 -14.39
C GLY A 203 0.02 -14.13 -14.63
N ASN A 204 0.81 -14.64 -13.68
CA ASN A 204 2.26 -14.82 -13.80
C ASN A 204 3.05 -13.54 -14.16
N ILE A 205 2.55 -12.36 -13.76
CA ILE A 205 3.23 -11.08 -13.97
C ILE A 205 3.76 -10.56 -12.63
N ASN A 206 5.08 -10.44 -12.57
CA ASN A 206 5.78 -9.78 -11.49
C ASN A 206 5.80 -8.26 -11.72
N ILE A 207 5.62 -7.49 -10.66
CA ILE A 207 5.84 -6.06 -10.69
C ILE A 207 7.34 -5.76 -10.57
N PRO A 208 7.83 -4.65 -11.14
CA PRO A 208 9.23 -4.27 -11.01
C PRO A 208 9.66 -4.05 -9.56
N GLN A 209 10.94 -4.26 -9.25
CA GLN A 209 11.44 -4.17 -7.88
C GLN A 209 11.33 -2.76 -7.26
N ASN A 210 11.32 -1.70 -8.08
CA ASN A 210 11.19 -0.32 -7.62
C ASN A 210 9.80 0.03 -7.04
N PHE A 211 8.86 -0.93 -6.98
CA PHE A 211 7.60 -0.80 -6.28
C PHE A 211 7.64 -1.32 -4.83
N PHE A 212 8.62 -2.17 -4.50
CA PHE A 212 8.73 -2.70 -3.14
C PHE A 212 9.49 -1.73 -2.25
N MET A 213 8.89 -1.40 -1.12
CA MET A 213 9.35 -0.40 -0.17
C MET A 213 9.74 -1.06 1.15
N LEU A 214 10.59 -0.37 1.93
CA LEU A 214 10.77 -0.70 3.34
C LEU A 214 9.40 -0.52 4.00
N THR A 215 8.94 -1.52 4.74
CA THR A 215 7.60 -1.50 5.32
C THR A 215 7.65 -1.62 6.83
N GLU A 216 6.93 -0.75 7.53
CA GLU A 216 6.63 -0.89 8.95
C GLU A 216 5.21 -1.36 9.17
N MET A 217 4.99 -2.06 10.28
CA MET A 217 3.67 -2.36 10.81
C MET A 217 3.62 -1.89 12.26
N HIS A 218 2.55 -1.19 12.62
CA HIS A 218 2.29 -0.73 13.98
C HIS A 218 0.87 -1.12 14.38
N TYR A 219 0.78 -2.01 15.34
CA TYR A 219 -0.46 -2.47 15.95
C TYR A 219 -0.31 -2.40 17.46
N GLY A 220 -1.13 -1.56 18.10
CA GLY A 220 -1.00 -1.13 19.48
C GLY A 220 -1.13 -2.25 20.53
N GLY A 221 -0.81 -1.93 21.78
CA GLY A 221 -0.88 -2.86 22.89
C GLY A 221 -0.04 -4.10 22.67
N CYS A 222 -0.70 -5.25 22.69
CA CYS A 222 -0.05 -6.54 22.57
C CYS A 222 0.00 -7.00 21.11
N GLY A 223 -0.13 -6.06 20.16
CA GLY A 223 -0.06 -6.27 18.73
C GLY A 223 1.37 -6.45 18.23
N THR A 224 1.84 -5.53 17.41
CA THR A 224 3.17 -5.65 16.79
C THR A 224 3.79 -4.29 16.49
N TYR A 225 5.11 -4.23 16.65
CA TYR A 225 5.93 -3.33 15.86
C TYR A 225 6.94 -4.17 15.09
N THR A 226 6.98 -4.03 13.76
CA THR A 226 8.01 -4.67 12.94
C THR A 226 8.39 -3.81 11.74
N SER A 227 9.58 -4.02 11.19
CA SER A 227 10.02 -3.41 9.93
C SER A 227 10.69 -4.42 9.01
N SER A 228 10.55 -4.21 7.69
CA SER A 228 10.86 -5.25 6.69
C SER A 228 12.34 -5.56 6.52
N ASP A 229 13.24 -4.72 7.02
CA ASP A 229 14.67 -5.01 7.13
C ASP A 229 14.97 -6.21 8.06
N ARG A 230 14.07 -6.52 9.01
CA ARG A 230 14.22 -7.67 9.92
C ARG A 230 13.53 -8.94 9.43
N TRP A 231 12.60 -8.81 8.49
CA TRP A 231 11.82 -9.94 7.97
C TRP A 231 12.63 -11.04 7.26
N PRO A 232 13.83 -10.83 6.69
CA PRO A 232 14.60 -11.93 6.10
C PRO A 232 14.90 -13.08 7.06
N LYS A 233 14.94 -12.83 8.38
CA LYS A 233 15.18 -13.85 9.42
C LYS A 233 13.89 -14.30 10.13
N SER A 234 12.72 -13.92 9.61
CA SER A 234 11.42 -14.24 10.19
C SER A 234 10.95 -15.67 9.86
N SER A 235 9.94 -16.15 10.56
CA SER A 235 9.25 -17.42 10.24
C SER A 235 8.40 -17.35 8.95
N SER A 236 8.22 -16.15 8.38
CA SER A 236 7.61 -15.92 7.06
C SER A 236 8.43 -14.87 6.30
N PRO A 237 9.59 -15.26 5.72
CA PRO A 237 10.57 -14.32 5.18
C PRO A 237 10.03 -13.42 4.07
N ALA A 238 10.48 -12.17 4.06
CA ALA A 238 10.17 -11.17 3.05
C ALA A 238 11.22 -10.03 3.07
N LYS A 239 11.26 -9.23 2.01
CA LYS A 239 12.19 -8.09 1.82
C LYS A 239 11.49 -6.72 1.93
N GLY A 240 10.21 -6.67 1.55
CA GLY A 240 9.44 -5.43 1.48
C GLY A 240 8.09 -5.64 0.83
N VAL A 241 7.33 -4.57 0.71
CA VAL A 241 5.93 -4.61 0.26
C VAL A 241 5.69 -3.52 -0.76
N ALA A 242 4.89 -3.84 -1.77
CA ALA A 242 4.34 -2.87 -2.70
C ALA A 242 2.84 -2.70 -2.42
N ILE A 243 2.36 -1.46 -2.47
CA ILE A 243 0.97 -1.10 -2.20
C ILE A 243 0.24 -0.73 -3.50
N GLY A 244 -0.91 -1.36 -3.71
CA GLY A 244 -1.85 -1.10 -4.79
C GLY A 244 -3.20 -0.62 -4.27
N VAL A 245 -3.67 0.54 -4.74
CA VAL A 245 -4.90 1.21 -4.31
C VAL A 245 -5.87 1.41 -5.49
N ARG A 246 -7.16 1.57 -5.20
CA ARG A 246 -8.21 1.86 -6.18
C ARG A 246 -9.35 2.65 -5.56
#